data_AF-A0A7X5JFD5-F1
#
_entry.id   AF-A0A7X5JFD5-F1
#
_cell.length_a   1.000
_cell.length_b   1.000
_cell.length_c   1.000
_cell.angle_alpha   90.00
_cell.angle_beta   90.00
_cell.angle_gamma   90.00
#
_symmetry.space_group_name_H-M   'P 1'
#
loop_
_entity.id
_entity.type
_entity.pdbx_description
1 polymer ?
#
loop_
_entity_poly.entity_id
_entity_poly.type
_entity_poly.pdbx_seq_one_letter_code
_entity_poly.pdbx_strand_id
1 'polypeptide(L)'
;MGKRETKIESLMTEYNTELYGRFASTIKFLLEQLLSQNGFRAQFVSARAKDVASLRKKIKNNGAYSEMKSITELDDLAGCRIIFYIKEDIDRVTPLIRKDFKVINHKLHYSTNSYNATHIIVSLKKDRLKLTEYSAFTNLKCEIQLTTVLHHAWAELEHDVIYKPDQGLFEFAPEVFESIKGRFTDVMEKHIKEAQRSFDYIFEELEKLEQGKKVFDKTFVTSIEDAASNNAIHERLKLLLQYIEQYGDNPPPPILISLKSFELHLKKQKPYQWSL
;
A
#
# COMPACT_ATOMS: atom_id res chain seq x y z
N MET A 1 -7.63 45.06 -8.16
CA MET A 1 -7.77 43.62 -7.88
C MET A 1 -9.01 43.39 -7.03
N GLY A 2 -9.87 42.44 -7.37
CA GLY A 2 -11.05 42.13 -6.55
C GLY A 2 -10.66 41.45 -5.22
N LYS A 3 -11.50 41.60 -4.17
CA LYS A 3 -11.26 41.04 -2.82
C LYS A 3 -10.83 39.57 -2.80
N ARG A 4 -11.31 38.76 -3.76
CA ARG A 4 -10.98 37.34 -3.91
C ARG A 4 -9.54 37.10 -4.37
N GLU A 5 -9.03 37.92 -5.30
CA GLU A 5 -7.66 37.79 -5.83
C GLU A 5 -6.64 38.14 -4.73
N THR A 6 -6.91 39.18 -3.95
CA THR A 6 -6.07 39.58 -2.81
C THR A 6 -6.00 38.48 -1.75
N LYS A 7 -7.09 37.76 -1.50
CA LYS A 7 -7.12 36.63 -0.56
C LYS A 7 -6.28 35.45 -1.07
N ILE A 8 -6.37 35.13 -2.36
CA ILE A 8 -5.57 34.06 -2.97
C ILE A 8 -4.08 34.37 -2.82
N GLU A 9 -3.65 35.59 -3.16
CA GLU A 9 -2.25 35.98 -3.01
C GLU A 9 -1.77 35.92 -1.55
N SER A 10 -2.60 36.32 -0.59
CA SER A 10 -2.30 36.15 0.84
C SER A 10 -2.13 34.68 1.26
N LEU A 11 -2.93 33.75 0.73
CA LEU A 11 -2.77 32.32 1.02
C LEU A 11 -1.51 31.76 0.34
N MET A 12 -1.16 32.26 -0.84
CA MET A 12 0.03 31.82 -1.57
C MET A 12 1.32 32.27 -0.90
N THR A 13 1.34 33.42 -0.22
CA THR A 13 2.52 33.87 0.55
C THR A 13 2.77 33.04 1.81
N GLU A 14 1.74 32.41 2.39
CA GLU A 14 1.90 31.44 3.49
C GLU A 14 2.53 30.12 3.03
N TYR A 15 2.43 29.80 1.74
CA TYR A 15 2.90 28.51 1.23
C TYR A 15 4.42 28.48 1.06
N ASN A 16 5.10 27.81 1.98
CA ASN A 16 6.54 27.56 1.91
C ASN A 16 6.85 26.21 1.24
N THR A 17 7.07 26.24 -0.08
CA THR A 17 7.38 25.04 -0.88
C THR A 17 8.58 24.25 -0.34
N GLU A 18 9.62 24.93 0.15
CA GLU A 18 10.82 24.27 0.70
C GLU A 18 10.50 23.51 1.98
N LEU A 19 9.75 24.12 2.90
CA LEU A 19 9.32 23.49 4.15
C LEU A 19 8.46 22.25 3.90
N TYR A 20 7.45 22.37 3.02
CA TYR A 20 6.61 21.23 2.66
C TYR A 20 7.38 20.16 1.88
N GLY A 21 8.38 20.54 1.08
CA GLY A 21 9.28 19.62 0.40
C GLY A 21 10.10 18.80 1.40
N ARG A 22 10.75 19.47 2.35
CA ARG A 22 11.50 18.81 3.44
C ARG A 22 10.61 17.90 4.28
N PHE A 23 9.39 18.34 4.57
CA PHE A 23 8.42 17.53 5.30
C PHE A 23 8.03 16.28 4.52
N ALA A 24 7.68 16.41 3.23
CA ALA A 24 7.35 15.28 2.37
C ALA A 24 8.52 14.27 2.28
N SER A 25 9.75 14.75 2.08
CA SER A 25 10.96 13.91 2.06
C SER A 25 11.18 13.19 3.39
N THR A 26 10.89 13.84 4.52
CA THR A 26 10.97 13.23 5.85
C THR A 26 9.94 12.12 6.02
N ILE A 27 8.69 12.37 5.62
CA ILE A 27 7.63 11.35 5.66
C ILE A 27 7.99 10.16 4.75
N LYS A 28 8.49 10.42 3.53
CA LYS A 28 8.99 9.36 2.63
C LYS A 28 10.06 8.51 3.31
N PHE A 29 11.07 9.13 3.92
CA PHE A 29 12.12 8.39 4.62
C PHE A 29 11.55 7.48 5.70
N LEU A 30 10.64 7.99 6.53
CA LEU A 30 9.97 7.21 7.59
C LEU A 30 9.14 6.06 7.02
N LEU A 31 8.46 6.27 5.88
CA LEU A 31 7.71 5.23 5.19
C LEU A 31 8.65 4.15 4.63
N GLU A 32 9.77 4.52 4.01
CA GLU A 32 10.77 3.57 3.51
C GLU A 32 11.34 2.69 4.65
N GLN A 33 11.60 3.28 5.82
CA GLN A 33 12.02 2.52 7.00
C GLN A 33 10.93 1.56 7.49
N LEU A 34 9.68 2.03 7.58
CA LEU A 34 8.54 1.21 7.98
C LEU A 34 8.35 0.02 7.04
N LEU A 35 8.43 0.25 5.72
CA LEU A 35 8.31 -0.80 4.71
C LEU A 35 9.43 -1.84 4.85
N SER A 36 10.69 -1.38 4.93
CA SER A 36 11.86 -2.25 5.02
C SER A 36 11.83 -3.13 6.29
N GLN A 37 11.49 -2.55 7.45
CA GLN A 37 11.44 -3.26 8.73
C GLN A 37 10.35 -4.32 8.79
N ASN A 38 9.29 -4.17 7.99
CA ASN A 38 8.15 -5.10 7.97
C ASN A 38 8.15 -6.00 6.73
N GLY A 39 9.24 -6.01 5.94
CA GLY A 39 9.41 -6.92 4.80
C GLY A 39 8.56 -6.59 3.58
N PHE A 40 8.05 -5.36 3.47
CA PHE A 40 7.27 -4.94 2.29
C PHE A 40 8.18 -4.67 1.09
N ARG A 41 7.70 -5.06 -0.09
CA ARG A 41 8.34 -4.74 -1.37
C ARG A 41 7.49 -3.72 -2.13
N ALA A 42 7.74 -2.45 -1.86
CA ALA A 42 7.20 -1.38 -2.70
C ALA A 42 8.01 -1.28 -4.01
N GLN A 43 7.31 -1.08 -5.12
CA GLN A 43 7.94 -0.82 -6.42
C GLN A 43 8.58 0.57 -6.45
N PHE A 44 7.91 1.56 -5.85
CA PHE A 44 8.40 2.93 -5.81
C PHE A 44 7.80 3.72 -4.64
N VAL A 45 8.62 4.57 -4.04
CA VAL A 45 8.19 5.54 -3.02
C VAL A 45 8.66 6.92 -3.47
N SER A 46 7.74 7.88 -3.57
CA SER A 46 8.06 9.27 -3.91
C SER A 46 7.46 10.25 -2.92
N ALA A 47 8.06 11.44 -2.89
CA ALA A 47 7.59 12.59 -2.12
C ALA A 47 7.64 13.83 -2.99
N ARG A 48 6.68 14.72 -2.79
CA ARG A 48 6.65 16.04 -3.42
C ARG A 48 5.96 17.07 -2.54
N ALA A 49 6.40 18.32 -2.66
CA ALA A 49 5.57 19.45 -2.32
C ALA A 49 4.58 19.73 -3.46
N LYS A 50 3.43 20.34 -3.16
CA LYS A 50 2.49 20.75 -4.19
C LYS A 50 3.10 21.86 -5.05
N ASP A 51 2.94 21.74 -6.36
CA ASP A 51 3.34 22.79 -7.30
C ASP A 51 2.52 24.08 -7.08
N VAL A 52 3.20 25.23 -7.14
CA VAL A 52 2.64 26.55 -6.85
C VAL A 52 1.53 26.92 -7.84
N ALA A 53 1.74 26.64 -9.14
CA ALA A 53 0.76 26.95 -10.17
C ALA A 53 -0.50 26.07 -10.02
N SER A 54 -0.30 24.79 -9.75
CA SER A 54 -1.36 23.82 -9.48
C SER A 54 -2.15 24.15 -8.21
N LEU A 55 -1.46 24.61 -7.16
CA LEU A 55 -2.08 25.09 -5.92
C LEU A 55 -2.94 26.33 -6.16
N ARG A 56 -2.40 27.35 -6.86
CA ARG A 56 -3.15 28.56 -7.22
C ARG A 56 -4.40 28.21 -8.05
N LYS A 57 -4.27 27.33 -9.05
CA LYS A 57 -5.40 26.85 -9.87
C LYS A 57 -6.46 26.15 -9.01
N LYS A 58 -6.03 25.29 -8.07
CA LYS A 58 -6.94 24.58 -7.13
C LYS A 58 -7.74 25.54 -6.27
N ILE A 59 -7.10 26.55 -5.68
CA ILE A 59 -7.78 27.55 -4.82
C ILE A 59 -8.72 28.42 -5.66
N LYS A 60 -8.30 28.82 -6.86
CA LYS A 60 -9.11 29.65 -7.75
C LYS A 60 -10.40 28.94 -8.19
N ASN A 61 -10.27 27.68 -8.62
CA ASN A 61 -11.35 26.95 -9.28
C ASN A 61 -12.35 26.31 -8.31
N ASN A 62 -11.97 26.06 -7.06
CA ASN A 62 -12.87 25.44 -6.09
C ASN A 62 -13.40 26.49 -5.09
N GLY A 63 -14.69 26.82 -5.24
CA GLY A 63 -15.39 27.78 -4.39
C GLY A 63 -15.37 27.43 -2.91
N ALA A 64 -15.19 26.15 -2.53
CA ALA A 64 -15.08 25.73 -1.14
C ALA A 64 -13.85 26.32 -0.42
N TYR A 65 -12.81 26.72 -1.16
CA TYR A 65 -11.61 27.33 -0.60
C TYR A 65 -11.70 28.85 -0.47
N SER A 66 -12.83 29.45 -0.89
CA SER A 66 -13.07 30.88 -0.73
C SER A 66 -13.18 31.31 0.73
N GLU A 67 -13.54 30.41 1.64
CA GLU A 67 -13.68 30.67 3.08
C GLU A 67 -12.43 30.31 3.92
N MET A 68 -11.46 29.58 3.35
CA MET A 68 -10.24 29.20 4.07
C MET A 68 -9.55 30.40 4.72
N LYS A 69 -9.05 30.21 5.94
CA LYS A 69 -8.32 31.23 6.71
C LYS A 69 -6.82 31.09 6.56
N SER A 70 -6.32 29.86 6.34
CA SER A 70 -4.90 29.59 6.12
C SER A 70 -4.69 28.49 5.10
N ILE A 71 -3.55 28.52 4.42
CA ILE A 71 -3.16 27.47 3.47
C ILE A 71 -3.10 26.09 4.13
N THR A 72 -2.78 26.02 5.43
CA THR A 72 -2.65 24.77 6.20
C THR A 72 -3.94 23.97 6.31
N GLU A 73 -5.09 24.55 5.95
CA GLU A 73 -6.36 23.82 5.86
C GLU A 73 -6.35 22.78 4.73
N LEU A 74 -5.51 22.95 3.70
CA LEU A 74 -5.34 21.97 2.62
C LEU A 74 -4.58 20.73 3.10
N ASP A 75 -5.07 19.55 2.72
CA ASP A 75 -4.51 18.27 3.12
C ASP A 75 -3.31 17.83 2.26
N ASP A 76 -3.20 18.34 1.02
CA ASP A 76 -2.31 17.85 -0.04
C ASP A 76 -1.18 18.84 -0.40
N LEU A 77 -0.70 19.61 0.58
CA LEU A 77 0.45 20.52 0.42
C LEU A 77 1.79 19.77 0.40
N ALA A 78 1.89 18.69 1.18
CA ALA A 78 2.91 17.66 1.05
C ALA A 78 2.24 16.34 0.65
N GLY A 79 2.87 15.61 -0.26
CA GLY A 79 2.36 14.34 -0.76
C GLY A 79 3.44 13.28 -0.82
N CYS A 80 3.12 12.07 -0.36
CA CYS A 80 3.91 10.87 -0.62
C CYS A 80 3.07 9.88 -1.43
N ARG A 81 3.71 9.15 -2.35
CA ARG A 81 3.06 8.06 -3.09
C ARG A 81 3.86 6.78 -2.89
N ILE A 82 3.16 5.70 -2.56
CA ILE A 82 3.72 4.36 -2.46
C ILE A 82 3.02 3.49 -3.51
N ILE A 83 3.82 2.89 -4.38
CA ILE A 83 3.34 1.99 -5.43
C ILE A 83 3.71 0.56 -5.02
N PHE A 84 2.70 -0.29 -4.85
CA PHE A 84 2.82 -1.72 -4.57
C PHE A 84 2.54 -2.56 -5.80
N TYR A 85 2.92 -3.84 -5.76
CA TYR A 85 2.56 -4.77 -6.82
C TYR A 85 1.12 -5.24 -6.70
N ILE A 86 0.70 -5.56 -5.47
CA ILE A 86 -0.59 -6.15 -5.17
C ILE A 86 -1.36 -5.31 -4.15
N LYS A 87 -2.66 -5.54 -4.10
CA LYS A 87 -3.56 -4.82 -3.19
C LYS A 87 -3.32 -5.23 -1.74
N GLU A 88 -3.03 -6.50 -1.49
CA GLU A 88 -2.90 -7.07 -0.15
C GLU A 88 -1.80 -6.35 0.64
N ASP A 89 -0.72 -5.90 -0.02
CA ASP A 89 0.32 -5.08 0.60
C ASP A 89 -0.20 -3.72 1.09
N ILE A 90 -1.11 -3.09 0.34
CA ILE A 90 -1.76 -1.84 0.74
C ILE A 90 -2.59 -2.08 2.00
N ASP A 91 -3.35 -3.17 2.03
CA ASP A 91 -4.20 -3.52 3.16
C ASP A 91 -3.35 -3.86 4.41
N ARG A 92 -2.21 -4.55 4.24
CA ARG A 92 -1.27 -4.88 5.31
C ARG A 92 -0.47 -3.68 5.82
N VAL A 93 -0.07 -2.74 4.97
CA VAL A 93 0.73 -1.57 5.39
C VAL A 93 -0.11 -0.47 6.04
N THR A 94 -1.38 -0.34 5.64
CA THR A 94 -2.30 0.70 6.15
C THR A 94 -2.37 0.75 7.68
N PRO A 95 -2.59 -0.37 8.42
CA PRO A 95 -2.59 -0.35 9.88
C PRO A 95 -1.23 0.05 10.50
N LEU A 96 -0.12 -0.28 9.84
CA LEU A 96 1.22 0.13 10.30
C LEU A 96 1.43 1.64 10.16
N ILE A 97 1.00 2.24 9.05
CA ILE A 97 1.02 3.69 8.86
C ILE A 97 0.17 4.38 9.94
N ARG A 98 -1.02 3.83 10.23
CA ARG A 98 -1.90 4.34 11.30
C ARG A 98 -1.24 4.24 12.69
N LYS A 99 -0.41 3.23 12.91
CA LYS A 99 0.36 3.06 14.14
C LYS A 99 1.53 4.04 14.25
N ASP A 100 2.19 4.39 13.16
CA ASP A 100 3.40 5.22 13.19
C ASP A 100 3.12 6.73 13.14
N PHE A 101 2.03 7.12 12.49
CA PHE A 101 1.67 8.52 12.30
C PHE A 101 0.40 8.90 13.06
N LYS A 102 0.15 10.21 13.19
CA LYS A 102 -1.16 10.71 13.63
C LYS A 102 -2.04 10.86 12.39
N VAL A 103 -3.01 9.98 12.25
CA VAL A 103 -3.99 10.01 11.16
C VAL A 103 -5.01 11.10 11.43
N ILE A 104 -5.12 12.05 10.52
CA ILE A 104 -6.09 13.15 10.57
C ILE A 104 -7.36 12.76 9.82
N ASN A 105 -7.18 12.15 8.65
CA ASN A 105 -8.27 11.70 7.81
C ASN A 105 -7.87 10.42 7.06
N HIS A 106 -8.84 9.58 6.77
CA HIS A 106 -8.68 8.40 5.93
C HIS A 106 -9.81 8.40 4.90
N LYS A 107 -9.47 8.78 3.68
CA LYS A 107 -10.42 8.80 2.56
C LYS A 107 -10.10 7.61 1.68
N LEU A 108 -11.03 6.66 1.62
CA LEU A 108 -11.08 5.81 0.44
C LEU A 108 -11.74 6.64 -0.66
N HIS A 109 -11.00 6.99 -1.70
CA HIS A 109 -11.61 7.54 -2.89
C HIS A 109 -12.31 6.39 -3.62
N TYR A 110 -13.56 6.12 -3.23
CA TYR A 110 -14.47 5.24 -3.96
C TYR A 110 -14.94 5.96 -5.21
N SER A 111 -14.46 5.52 -6.36
CA SER A 111 -15.13 5.72 -7.64
C SER A 111 -15.85 4.41 -7.95
N THR A 112 -17.15 4.46 -8.23
CA THR A 112 -17.94 3.26 -8.60
C THR A 112 -17.40 2.56 -9.86
N ASN A 113 -16.55 3.24 -10.64
CA ASN A 113 -16.08 2.83 -11.96
C ASN A 113 -14.55 2.71 -12.07
N SER A 114 -13.80 2.85 -10.96
CA SER A 114 -12.35 2.65 -10.95
C SER A 114 -11.87 2.15 -9.59
N TYR A 115 -10.97 1.16 -9.57
CA TYR A 115 -10.46 0.62 -8.30
C TYR A 115 -9.58 1.67 -7.58
N ASN A 116 -9.62 1.71 -6.25
CA ASN A 116 -9.39 2.93 -5.47
C ASN A 116 -7.92 3.17 -5.07
N ALA A 117 -7.43 4.40 -5.22
CA ALA A 117 -6.24 4.84 -4.48
C ALA A 117 -6.63 5.09 -3.00
N THR A 118 -5.85 4.53 -2.06
CA THR A 118 -6.07 4.77 -0.63
C THR A 118 -5.33 6.04 -0.23
N HIS A 119 -6.07 7.06 0.22
CA HIS A 119 -5.52 8.34 0.61
C HIS A 119 -5.57 8.48 2.14
N ILE A 120 -4.41 8.60 2.76
CA ILE A 120 -4.25 8.73 4.21
C ILE A 120 -3.64 10.09 4.51
N ILE A 121 -4.39 10.96 5.19
CA ILE A 121 -3.87 12.27 5.62
C ILE A 121 -3.25 12.09 7.00
N VAL A 122 -1.95 12.35 7.08
CA VAL A 122 -1.17 12.15 8.30
C VAL A 122 -0.44 13.40 8.74
N SER A 123 -0.08 13.43 10.01
CA SER A 123 0.89 14.35 10.62
C SER A 123 1.83 13.57 11.53
N LEU A 124 2.96 14.16 11.92
CA LEU A 124 3.82 13.57 12.92
C LEU A 124 3.13 13.54 14.29
N LYS A 125 3.36 12.46 15.05
CA LYS A 125 2.90 12.36 16.43
C LYS A 125 3.60 13.39 17.32
N LYS A 126 2.93 13.83 18.39
CA LYS A 126 3.45 14.83 19.33
C LYS A 126 4.84 14.48 19.87
N ASP A 127 5.11 13.20 20.14
CA ASP A 127 6.41 12.80 20.69
C ASP A 127 7.54 12.90 19.66
N ARG A 128 7.28 12.64 18.37
CA ARG A 128 8.27 12.91 17.31
C ARG A 128 8.51 14.41 17.15
N LEU A 129 7.47 15.24 17.24
CA LEU A 129 7.59 16.70 17.12
C LEU A 129 8.42 17.35 18.25
N LYS A 130 8.65 16.64 19.38
CA LYS A 130 9.57 17.12 20.44
C LYS A 130 11.05 17.01 20.07
N LEU A 131 11.37 16.18 19.08
CA LEU A 131 12.74 16.03 18.59
C LEU A 131 13.12 17.26 17.74
N THR A 132 14.33 17.78 17.96
CA THR A 132 14.80 19.04 17.36
C THR A 132 14.68 19.02 15.84
N GLU A 133 15.04 17.90 15.20
CA GLU A 133 14.98 17.69 13.76
C GLU A 133 13.57 17.73 13.16
N TYR A 134 12.52 17.52 13.97
CA TYR A 134 11.12 17.47 13.52
C TYR A 134 10.27 18.64 14.04
N SER A 135 10.79 19.44 14.97
CA SER A 135 10.09 20.60 15.55
C SER A 135 9.51 21.57 14.51
N ALA A 136 10.22 21.77 13.39
CA ALA A 136 9.80 22.62 12.27
C ALA A 136 8.56 22.12 11.51
N PHE A 137 8.16 20.86 11.70
CA PHE A 137 7.02 20.23 11.01
C PHE A 137 5.71 20.28 11.80
N THR A 138 5.67 21.10 12.85
CA THR A 138 4.48 21.29 13.66
C THR A 138 3.30 21.76 12.81
N ASN A 139 2.14 21.13 12.98
CA ASN A 139 0.89 21.39 12.24
C ASN A 139 0.93 21.12 10.72
N LEU A 140 2.00 20.53 10.19
CA LEU A 140 2.04 20.13 8.79
C LEU A 140 1.29 18.80 8.57
N LYS A 141 0.67 18.70 7.38
CA LYS A 141 -0.07 17.52 6.92
C LYS A 141 0.57 16.97 5.65
N CYS A 142 0.58 15.65 5.53
CA CYS A 142 1.03 14.95 4.35
C CYS A 142 -0.08 13.99 3.89
N GLU A 143 -0.45 14.06 2.63
CA GLU A 143 -1.27 13.04 1.99
C GLU A 143 -0.39 11.87 1.56
N ILE A 144 -0.68 10.67 2.06
CA ILE A 144 -0.05 9.44 1.60
C ILE A 144 -1.03 8.75 0.65
N GLN A 145 -0.61 8.56 -0.60
CA GLN A 145 -1.36 7.86 -1.63
C GLN A 145 -0.79 6.45 -1.79
N LEU A 146 -1.59 5.43 -1.50
CA LEU A 146 -1.23 4.03 -1.69
C LEU A 146 -1.96 3.50 -2.93
N THR A 147 -1.20 2.91 -3.85
CA THR A 147 -1.73 2.39 -5.12
C THR A 147 -0.93 1.20 -5.61
N THR A 148 -1.51 0.43 -6.53
CA THR A 148 -0.83 -0.69 -7.23
C THR A 148 -0.19 -0.21 -8.53
N VAL A 149 0.83 -0.89 -9.05
CA VAL A 149 1.49 -0.55 -10.33
C VAL A 149 0.48 -0.42 -11.47
N LEU A 150 -0.44 -1.39 -11.64
CA LEU A 150 -1.42 -1.36 -12.74
C LEU A 150 -2.37 -0.17 -12.62
N HIS A 151 -2.89 0.07 -11.41
CA HIS A 151 -3.76 1.21 -11.18
C HIS A 151 -3.03 2.55 -11.38
N HIS A 152 -1.79 2.67 -10.90
CA HIS A 152 -0.99 3.87 -11.12
C HIS A 152 -0.80 4.14 -12.61
N ALA A 153 -0.42 3.12 -13.39
CA ALA A 153 -0.24 3.25 -14.83
C ALA A 153 -1.54 3.69 -15.53
N TRP A 154 -2.67 3.08 -15.18
CA TRP A 154 -3.97 3.47 -15.74
C TRP A 154 -4.38 4.89 -15.36
N ALA A 155 -4.20 5.29 -14.09
CA ALA A 155 -4.59 6.61 -13.60
C ALA A 155 -3.76 7.74 -14.22
N GLU A 156 -2.46 7.53 -14.47
CA GLU A 156 -1.64 8.51 -15.18
C GLU A 156 -2.07 8.64 -16.66
N LEU A 157 -2.41 7.53 -17.33
CA LEU A 157 -2.95 7.56 -18.69
C LEU A 157 -4.32 8.26 -18.76
N GLU A 158 -5.21 7.94 -17.83
CA GLU A 158 -6.53 8.56 -17.72
C GLU A 158 -6.39 10.06 -17.46
N HIS A 159 -5.55 10.44 -16.50
CA HIS A 159 -5.32 11.85 -16.16
C HIS A 159 -4.78 12.64 -17.36
N ASP A 160 -3.85 12.06 -18.11
CA ASP A 160 -3.25 12.71 -19.26
C ASP A 160 -4.20 12.84 -20.45
N VAL A 161 -5.13 11.91 -20.64
CA VAL A 161 -6.09 11.95 -21.75
C VAL A 161 -7.38 12.70 -21.39
N ILE A 162 -7.82 12.68 -20.14
CA ILE A 162 -9.13 13.22 -19.73
C ILE A 162 -8.99 14.59 -19.05
N TYR A 163 -7.87 14.87 -18.37
CA TYR A 163 -7.76 16.07 -17.53
C TYR A 163 -6.68 17.06 -17.97
N LYS A 164 -5.66 16.64 -18.72
CA LYS A 164 -4.68 17.54 -19.34
C LYS A 164 -5.12 18.25 -20.63
N PRO A 165 -6.02 17.73 -21.49
CA PRO A 165 -6.38 18.43 -22.73
C PRO A 165 -6.93 19.83 -22.48
N ASP A 166 -6.79 20.70 -23.49
CA ASP A 166 -7.38 22.03 -23.49
C ASP A 166 -8.91 21.93 -23.35
N GLN A 167 -9.50 22.84 -22.56
CA GLN A 167 -10.96 22.95 -22.42
C GLN A 167 -11.64 23.15 -23.78
N GLY A 168 -10.97 23.81 -24.74
CA GLY A 168 -11.47 23.96 -26.10
C GLY A 168 -11.72 22.63 -26.82
N LEU A 169 -11.02 21.54 -26.46
CA LEU A 169 -11.22 20.22 -27.05
C LEU A 169 -12.52 19.57 -26.55
N PHE A 170 -12.84 19.76 -25.27
CA PHE A 170 -14.11 19.31 -24.68
C PHE A 170 -15.29 20.10 -25.25
N GLU A 171 -15.15 21.42 -25.39
CA GLU A 171 -16.19 22.28 -25.95
C GLU A 171 -16.47 21.99 -27.43
N PHE A 172 -15.45 21.60 -28.20
CA PHE A 172 -15.59 21.28 -29.63
C PHE A 172 -16.43 20.02 -29.89
N ALA A 173 -16.23 18.96 -29.10
CA ALA A 173 -16.90 17.66 -29.32
C ALA A 173 -17.20 16.93 -27.99
N PRO A 174 -18.16 17.44 -27.20
CA PRO A 174 -18.43 16.90 -25.86
C PRO A 174 -18.85 15.42 -25.89
N GLU A 175 -19.66 15.01 -26.87
CA GLU A 175 -20.11 13.61 -27.02
C GLU A 175 -18.95 12.64 -27.31
N VAL A 176 -17.99 13.06 -28.13
CA VAL A 176 -16.78 12.26 -28.42
C VAL A 176 -15.93 12.13 -27.16
N PHE A 177 -15.82 13.21 -26.39
CA PHE A 177 -15.06 13.19 -25.15
C PHE A 177 -15.69 12.26 -24.10
N GLU A 178 -17.02 12.29 -23.95
CA GLU A 178 -17.74 11.33 -23.09
C GLU A 178 -17.56 9.89 -23.58
N SER A 179 -17.56 9.65 -24.89
CA SER A 179 -17.24 8.32 -25.45
C SER A 179 -15.82 7.86 -25.09
N ILE A 180 -14.82 8.77 -25.13
CA ILE A 180 -13.44 8.47 -24.71
C ILE A 180 -13.40 8.10 -23.22
N LYS A 181 -14.07 8.85 -22.34
CA LYS A 181 -14.18 8.52 -20.91
C LYS A 181 -14.82 7.14 -20.70
N GLY A 182 -15.88 6.84 -21.46
CA GLY A 182 -16.53 5.53 -21.47
C GLY A 182 -15.56 4.40 -21.83
N ARG A 183 -14.72 4.60 -22.85
CA ARG A 183 -13.68 3.62 -23.24
C ARG A 183 -12.63 3.40 -22.14
N PHE A 184 -12.21 4.45 -21.44
CA PHE A 184 -11.30 4.32 -20.29
C PHE A 184 -11.92 3.50 -19.16
N THR A 185 -13.20 3.77 -18.87
CA THR A 185 -14.00 3.01 -17.89
C THR A 185 -14.08 1.54 -18.29
N ASP A 186 -14.39 1.26 -19.56
CA ASP A 186 -14.44 -0.10 -20.09
C ASP A 186 -13.10 -0.85 -19.95
N VAL A 187 -11.98 -0.19 -20.26
CA VAL A 187 -10.64 -0.78 -20.10
C VAL A 187 -10.34 -1.08 -18.63
N MET A 188 -10.71 -0.18 -17.73
CA MET A 188 -10.54 -0.41 -16.29
C MET A 188 -11.31 -1.64 -15.82
N GLU A 189 -12.60 -1.71 -16.14
CA GLU A 189 -13.49 -2.78 -15.68
C GLU A 189 -13.16 -4.13 -16.32
N LYS A 190 -12.94 -4.17 -17.64
CA LYS A 190 -12.79 -5.42 -18.42
C LYS A 190 -11.37 -5.95 -18.48
N HIS A 191 -10.36 -5.13 -18.17
CA HIS A 191 -8.96 -5.56 -18.32
C HIS A 191 -8.12 -5.30 -17.08
N ILE A 192 -8.08 -4.07 -16.58
CA ILE A 192 -7.17 -3.72 -15.48
C ILE A 192 -7.57 -4.41 -14.18
N LYS A 193 -8.86 -4.41 -13.84
CA LYS A 193 -9.34 -5.10 -12.63
C LYS A 193 -9.18 -6.63 -12.72
N GLU A 194 -9.41 -7.21 -13.89
CA GLU A 194 -9.23 -8.66 -14.08
C GLU A 194 -7.76 -9.08 -13.97
N ALA A 195 -6.86 -8.32 -14.61
CA ALA A 195 -5.43 -8.52 -14.49
C ALA A 195 -4.97 -8.39 -13.03
N GLN A 196 -5.43 -7.35 -12.32
CA GLN A 196 -5.11 -7.15 -10.90
C GLN A 196 -5.53 -8.35 -10.06
N ARG A 197 -6.78 -8.82 -10.18
CA ARG A 197 -7.25 -10.02 -9.46
C ARG A 197 -6.43 -11.26 -9.76
N SER A 198 -6.01 -11.41 -11.02
CA SER A 198 -5.20 -12.55 -11.45
C SER A 198 -3.79 -12.49 -10.84
N PHE A 199 -3.19 -11.30 -10.78
CA PHE A 199 -1.91 -11.12 -10.09
C PHE A 199 -2.05 -11.33 -8.58
N ASP A 200 -3.06 -10.74 -7.94
CA ASP A 200 -3.29 -10.91 -6.49
C ASP A 200 -3.39 -12.43 -6.16
N TYR A 201 -4.11 -13.23 -6.97
CA TYR A 201 -4.17 -14.70 -6.83
C TYR A 201 -2.80 -15.38 -7.00
N ILE A 202 -2.03 -15.03 -8.04
CA ILE A 202 -0.68 -15.58 -8.27
C ILE A 202 0.25 -15.29 -7.09
N PHE A 203 0.18 -14.08 -6.54
CA PHE A 203 0.99 -13.69 -5.38
C PHE A 203 0.56 -14.43 -4.11
N GLU A 204 -0.74 -14.66 -3.91
CA GLU A 204 -1.25 -15.49 -2.81
C GLU A 204 -0.73 -16.94 -2.92
N GLU A 205 -0.76 -17.54 -4.12
CA GLU A 205 -0.19 -18.87 -4.36
C GLU A 205 1.31 -18.93 -4.08
N LEU A 206 2.05 -17.89 -4.50
CA LEU A 206 3.49 -17.78 -4.21
C LEU A 206 3.76 -17.65 -2.71
N GLU A 207 3.00 -16.83 -1.98
CA GLU A 207 3.14 -16.68 -0.53
C GLU A 207 2.84 -18.00 0.19
N LYS A 208 1.79 -18.73 -0.21
CA LYS A 208 1.52 -20.09 0.28
C LYS A 208 2.68 -21.03 0.02
N LEU A 209 3.26 -21.01 -1.19
CA LEU A 209 4.43 -21.82 -1.54
C LEU A 209 5.66 -21.47 -0.70
N GLU A 210 5.94 -20.18 -0.47
CA GLU A 210 7.04 -19.73 0.38
C GLU A 210 6.86 -20.17 1.84
N GLN A 211 5.64 -20.07 2.37
CA GLN A 211 5.30 -20.54 3.70
C GLN A 211 5.43 -22.06 3.80
N GLY A 212 4.90 -22.81 2.84
CA GLY A 212 5.09 -24.25 2.73
C GLY A 212 6.57 -24.61 2.72
N LYS A 213 7.39 -23.96 1.89
CA LYS A 213 8.84 -24.21 1.86
C LYS A 213 9.50 -24.02 3.23
N LYS A 214 9.12 -23.01 4.02
CA LYS A 214 9.67 -22.83 5.39
C LYS A 214 9.29 -23.97 6.33
N VAL A 215 8.12 -24.56 6.15
CA VAL A 215 7.64 -25.72 6.93
C VAL A 215 8.20 -27.05 6.40
N PHE A 216 8.65 -27.12 5.15
CA PHE A 216 9.17 -28.37 4.57
C PHE A 216 10.67 -28.34 4.26
N ASP A 217 11.39 -27.31 4.69
CA ASP A 217 12.85 -27.30 4.67
C ASP A 217 13.42 -28.28 5.71
N LYS A 218 14.60 -28.82 5.44
CA LYS A 218 15.36 -29.73 6.30
C LYS A 218 15.46 -29.19 7.74
N THR A 219 15.59 -27.87 7.89
CA THR A 219 15.59 -27.19 9.19
C THR A 219 14.31 -27.41 10.00
N PHE A 220 13.13 -27.43 9.37
CA PHE A 220 11.87 -27.69 10.07
C PHE A 220 11.76 -29.15 10.51
N VAL A 221 12.14 -30.09 9.65
CA VAL A 221 12.16 -31.53 9.97
C VAL A 221 13.12 -31.78 11.14
N THR A 222 14.34 -31.24 11.08
CA THR A 222 15.30 -31.30 12.17
C THR A 222 14.75 -30.64 13.44
N SER A 223 13.96 -29.57 13.32
CA SER A 223 13.29 -29.00 14.49
C SER A 223 12.34 -30.00 15.15
N ILE A 224 11.57 -30.80 14.39
CA ILE A 224 10.69 -31.81 14.99
C ILE A 224 11.52 -32.87 15.71
N GLU A 225 12.63 -33.31 15.13
CA GLU A 225 13.56 -34.29 15.74
C GLU A 225 14.20 -33.74 17.03
N ASP A 226 14.60 -32.47 17.05
CA ASP A 226 15.29 -31.81 18.16
C ASP A 226 14.33 -31.19 19.21
N ALA A 227 13.03 -31.43 19.10
CA ALA A 227 12.05 -30.82 19.98
C ALA A 227 12.17 -31.35 21.43
N ALA A 228 12.36 -30.42 22.38
CA ALA A 228 12.62 -30.76 23.79
C ALA A 228 11.41 -31.36 24.56
N SER A 229 10.22 -31.43 23.95
CA SER A 229 9.04 -32.02 24.59
C SER A 229 8.03 -32.56 23.58
N ASN A 230 7.22 -33.52 24.02
CA ASN A 230 6.13 -34.07 23.22
C ASN A 230 5.10 -33.01 22.81
N ASN A 231 4.87 -31.98 23.63
CA ASN A 231 3.97 -30.87 23.27
C ASN A 231 4.54 -30.03 22.12
N ALA A 232 5.86 -29.78 22.12
CA ALA A 232 6.52 -29.07 21.03
C ALA A 232 6.51 -29.90 19.72
N ILE A 233 6.68 -31.22 19.83
CA ILE A 233 6.50 -32.14 18.69
C ILE A 233 5.07 -32.06 18.15
N HIS A 234 4.07 -32.15 19.02
CA HIS A 234 2.65 -32.12 18.66
C HIS A 234 2.25 -30.84 17.91
N GLU A 235 2.66 -29.66 18.41
CA GLU A 235 2.34 -28.39 17.75
C GLU A 235 3.06 -28.25 16.40
N ARG A 236 4.29 -28.77 16.27
CA ARG A 236 5.01 -28.79 14.98
C ARG A 236 4.39 -29.77 13.97
N LEU A 237 3.90 -30.92 14.44
CA LEU A 237 3.19 -31.90 13.60
C LEU A 237 1.81 -31.38 13.16
N LYS A 238 1.08 -30.65 14.02
CA LYS A 238 -0.16 -29.96 13.63
C LYS A 238 0.09 -28.93 12.54
N LEU A 239 1.15 -28.13 12.67
CA LEU A 239 1.53 -27.16 11.66
C LEU A 239 1.84 -27.87 10.33
N LEU A 240 2.62 -28.96 10.38
CA LEU A 240 2.91 -29.80 9.21
C LEU A 240 1.62 -30.32 8.54
N LEU A 241 0.67 -30.83 9.32
CA LEU A 241 -0.61 -31.34 8.82
C LEU A 241 -1.43 -30.24 8.14
N GLN A 242 -1.56 -29.06 8.76
CA GLN A 242 -2.27 -27.91 8.16
C GLN A 242 -1.69 -27.52 6.79
N TYR A 243 -0.36 -27.55 6.65
CA TYR A 243 0.27 -27.26 5.37
C TYR A 243 0.09 -28.39 4.35
N ILE A 244 0.12 -29.67 4.76
CA ILE A 244 -0.15 -30.80 3.86
C ILE A 244 -1.60 -30.75 3.34
N GLU A 245 -2.57 -30.45 4.21
CA GLU A 245 -3.98 -30.31 3.83
C GLU A 245 -4.21 -29.22 2.79
N GLN A 246 -3.41 -28.15 2.80
CA GLN A 246 -3.47 -27.09 1.77
C GLN A 246 -3.02 -27.54 0.37
N TYR A 247 -2.15 -28.55 0.26
CA TYR A 247 -1.67 -29.08 -1.02
C TYR A 247 -2.42 -30.33 -1.50
N GLY A 248 -3.35 -30.86 -0.70
CA GLY A 248 -4.15 -32.04 -1.04
C GLY A 248 -3.28 -33.24 -1.45
N ASP A 249 -3.69 -33.94 -2.51
CA ASP A 249 -3.02 -35.16 -3.00
C ASP A 249 -1.73 -34.89 -3.80
N ASN A 250 -1.33 -33.63 -4.00
CA ASN A 250 -0.18 -33.30 -4.83
C ASN A 250 0.86 -32.42 -4.09
N PRO A 251 1.41 -32.91 -2.97
CA PRO A 251 2.36 -32.15 -2.18
C PRO A 251 3.69 -31.95 -2.94
N PRO A 252 4.34 -30.77 -2.86
CA PRO A 252 5.62 -30.55 -3.52
C PRO A 252 6.72 -31.56 -3.11
N PRO A 253 7.70 -31.85 -3.98
CA PRO A 253 8.71 -32.91 -3.73
C PRO A 253 9.44 -32.86 -2.38
N PRO A 254 9.79 -31.69 -1.82
CA PRO A 254 10.38 -31.60 -0.47
C PRO A 254 9.50 -32.20 0.62
N ILE A 255 8.16 -32.06 0.51
CA ILE A 255 7.20 -32.66 1.45
C ILE A 255 7.28 -34.19 1.38
N LEU A 256 7.30 -34.75 0.17
CA LEU A 256 7.37 -36.19 -0.05
C LEU A 256 8.66 -36.78 0.53
N ILE A 257 9.78 -36.05 0.43
CA ILE A 257 11.07 -36.45 1.02
C ILE A 257 10.97 -36.45 2.56
N SER A 258 10.42 -35.38 3.14
CA SER A 258 10.25 -35.25 4.59
C SER A 258 9.28 -36.29 5.17
N LEU A 259 8.16 -36.55 4.49
CA LEU A 259 7.21 -37.61 4.90
C LEU A 259 7.85 -39.00 4.86
N LYS A 260 8.66 -39.30 3.81
CA LYS A 260 9.41 -40.55 3.73
C LYS A 260 10.44 -40.68 4.85
N SER A 261 11.11 -39.59 5.26
CA SER A 261 12.05 -39.64 6.39
C SER A 261 11.33 -39.87 7.72
N PHE A 262 10.17 -39.24 7.94
CA PHE A 262 9.30 -39.51 9.09
C PHE A 262 8.82 -40.97 9.12
N GLU A 263 8.35 -41.50 7.99
CA GLU A 263 7.91 -42.90 7.88
C GLU A 263 9.06 -43.87 8.17
N LEU A 264 10.27 -43.58 7.69
CA LEU A 264 11.50 -44.33 8.02
C LEU A 264 11.84 -44.26 9.52
N HIS A 265 11.67 -43.11 10.15
CA HIS A 265 11.91 -42.93 11.58
C HIS A 265 10.88 -43.70 12.43
N LEU A 266 9.60 -43.61 12.07
CA LEU A 266 8.51 -44.37 12.69
C LEU A 266 8.71 -45.88 12.54
N LYS A 267 9.17 -46.36 11.38
CA LYS A 267 9.49 -47.78 11.18
C LYS A 267 10.68 -48.26 12.01
N LYS A 268 11.63 -47.38 12.32
CA LYS A 268 12.79 -47.67 13.19
C LYS A 268 12.41 -47.67 14.68
N GLN A 269 11.46 -46.84 15.09
CA GLN A 269 10.90 -46.88 16.43
C GLN A 269 9.83 -47.97 16.51
N LYS A 270 10.23 -49.21 16.87
CA LYS A 270 9.23 -50.23 17.25
C LYS A 270 8.40 -49.70 18.42
N PRO A 271 7.05 -49.83 18.39
CA PRO A 271 6.26 -49.54 19.58
C PRO A 271 6.78 -50.40 20.73
N TYR A 272 6.96 -49.81 21.91
CA TYR A 272 7.24 -50.57 23.13
C TYR A 272 6.15 -51.64 23.25
N GLN A 273 6.54 -52.91 23.08
CA GLN A 273 5.67 -53.99 23.46
C GLN A 273 5.67 -54.02 24.98
N TRP A 274 4.59 -53.51 25.57
CA TRP A 274 4.28 -53.82 26.96
C TRP A 274 4.04 -55.32 27.01
N SER A 275 5.01 -56.07 27.52
CA SER A 275 4.77 -57.42 28.02
C SER A 275 3.85 -57.27 29.24
N LEU A 276 2.57 -57.59 29.05
CA LEU A 276 1.60 -57.78 30.11
C LEU A 276 2.04 -58.89 31.06
#